data_AF-D7L8E7-F1
#
_entry.id   AF-D7L8E7-F1
#
_cell.length_a   1.000
_cell.length_b   1.000
_cell.length_c   1.000
_cell.angle_alpha   90.00
_cell.angle_beta   90.00
_cell.angle_gamma   90.00
#
_symmetry.space_group_name_H-M   'P 1'
#
loop_
_entity.id
_entity.type
_entity.pdbx_description
1 polymer ?
#
loop_
_entity_poly.entity_id
_entity_poly.type
_entity_poly.pdbx_seq_one_letter_code
_entity_poly.pdbx_strand_id
1 'polypeptide(L)'
;MGKVSNWLLNFLNHANNQENMENLDKNGAVEASSSGFKMPLHYPRYTKEDYEEMEEWRLDLLLSDYGLLAFHDNTLHEKRAFAIDTFLWPHHP
;
A
#
# COMPACT_ATOMS: atom_id res chain seq x y z
N MET A 1 -2.75 22.40 -16.34
CA MET A 1 -3.30 21.04 -16.40
C MET A 1 -2.52 20.19 -15.42
N GLY A 2 -3.14 19.83 -14.28
CA GLY A 2 -2.48 19.00 -13.27
C GLY A 2 -2.21 17.61 -13.84
N LYS A 3 -0.96 17.17 -13.83
CA LYS A 3 -0.61 15.78 -14.13
C LYS A 3 -1.23 14.93 -13.04
N VAL A 4 -2.35 14.28 -13.31
CA VAL A 4 -2.85 13.21 -12.44
C VAL A 4 -1.77 12.15 -12.41
N SER A 5 -1.31 11.80 -11.20
CA SER A 5 -0.27 10.81 -11.01
C SER A 5 -0.79 9.48 -11.56
N ASN A 6 -0.07 8.85 -12.49
CA ASN A 6 -0.45 7.54 -13.05
C ASN A 6 -0.64 6.48 -11.95
N TRP A 7 0.02 6.66 -10.81
CA TRP A 7 -0.20 5.88 -9.59
C TRP A 7 -1.63 6.01 -9.03
N LEU A 8 -2.18 7.22 -8.93
CA LEU A 8 -3.53 7.44 -8.40
C LEU A 8 -4.56 6.75 -9.31
N LEU A 9 -4.33 6.77 -10.63
CA LEU A 9 -5.15 6.05 -11.59
C LEU A 9 -5.02 4.53 -11.42
N ASN A 10 -3.83 4.01 -11.15
CA ASN A 10 -3.62 2.59 -10.90
C ASN A 10 -4.26 2.13 -9.57
N PHE A 11 -4.15 2.94 -8.51
CA PHE A 11 -4.84 2.71 -7.23
C PHE A 11 -6.36 2.70 -7.40
N LEU A 12 -6.93 3.68 -8.10
CA LEU A 12 -8.36 3.73 -8.37
C LEU A 12 -8.82 2.56 -9.25
N ASN A 13 -8.03 2.16 -10.24
CA ASN A 13 -8.33 0.99 -11.07
C ASN A 13 -8.24 -0.33 -10.30
N HIS A 14 -7.32 -0.45 -9.34
CA HIS A 14 -7.21 -1.63 -8.48
C HIS A 14 -8.35 -1.67 -7.44
N ALA A 15 -8.68 -0.54 -6.80
CA ALA A 15 -9.82 -0.41 -5.90
C ALA A 15 -11.15 -0.73 -6.60
N ASN A 16 -11.30 -0.29 -7.87
CA ASN A 16 -12.45 -0.66 -8.70
C ASN A 16 -12.44 -2.15 -9.10
N ASN A 17 -11.28 -2.79 -9.26
CA ASN A 17 -11.20 -4.25 -9.53
C ASN A 17 -11.38 -5.11 -8.26
N GLN A 18 -11.64 -4.52 -7.10
CA GLN A 18 -11.96 -5.25 -5.87
C GLN A 18 -13.41 -5.76 -5.84
N GLU A 19 -14.08 -5.85 -6.99
CA GLU A 19 -15.41 -6.42 -7.18
C GLU A 19 -15.35 -7.87 -7.71
N ASN A 20 -15.01 -8.82 -6.83
CA ASN A 20 -15.59 -10.18 -6.75
C ASN A 20 -14.73 -11.09 -5.88
N MET A 21 -14.91 -10.99 -4.56
CA MET A 21 -14.72 -12.15 -3.68
C MET A 21 -15.89 -12.25 -2.72
N GLU A 22 -17.11 -12.31 -3.26
CA GLU A 22 -18.24 -12.87 -2.53
C GLU A 22 -18.23 -14.39 -2.74
N ASN A 23 -17.40 -15.10 -1.97
CA ASN A 23 -17.72 -16.49 -1.66
C ASN A 23 -18.58 -16.45 -0.40
N LEU A 24 -19.90 -16.31 -0.57
CA LEU A 24 -20.87 -16.55 0.48
C LEU A 24 -20.77 -18.04 0.86
N ASP A 25 -19.98 -18.34 1.89
CA ASP A 25 -20.08 -19.62 2.56
C ASP A 25 -21.52 -19.80 3.06
N LYS A 26 -22.05 -20.99 2.84
CA LYS A 26 -23.47 -21.33 3.05
C LYS A 26 -23.88 -21.33 4.53
N ASN A 27 -22.99 -20.94 5.44
CA ASN A 27 -23.21 -20.91 6.89
C ASN A 27 -23.16 -19.51 7.52
N GLY A 28 -23.13 -18.42 6.74
CA GLY A 28 -23.37 -17.06 7.26
C GLY A 28 -22.29 -16.52 8.20
N ALA A 29 -21.11 -17.13 8.24
CA ALA A 29 -19.93 -16.54 8.84
C ALA A 29 -19.14 -15.80 7.75
N VAL A 30 -19.25 -14.47 7.73
CA VAL A 30 -18.32 -13.62 6.99
C VAL A 30 -16.98 -13.71 7.73
N GLU A 31 -16.09 -14.58 7.26
CA GLU A 31 -14.67 -14.52 7.59
C GLU A 31 -14.18 -13.18 7.06
N ALA A 32 -14.16 -12.16 7.92
CA ALA A 32 -13.60 -10.86 7.60
C ALA A 32 -12.16 -11.11 7.17
N SER A 33 -11.88 -10.93 5.87
CA SER A 33 -10.52 -10.94 5.35
C SER A 33 -9.70 -10.03 6.26
N SER A 34 -8.72 -10.61 6.96
CA SER A 34 -7.91 -9.93 7.98
C SER A 34 -7.03 -8.79 7.42
N SER A 35 -7.22 -8.45 6.14
CA SER A 35 -6.57 -7.40 5.36
C SER A 35 -7.28 -6.04 5.42
N GLY A 36 -8.16 -5.80 6.40
CA GLY A 36 -8.68 -4.45 6.64
C GLY A 36 -7.55 -3.47 6.97
N PHE A 37 -7.68 -2.21 6.54
CA PHE A 37 -6.77 -1.13 6.92
C PHE A 37 -6.64 -1.07 8.45
N LYS A 38 -5.51 -1.53 8.98
CA LYS A 38 -5.19 -1.40 10.40
C LYS A 38 -4.71 0.03 10.58
N MET A 39 -5.48 0.85 11.29
CA MET A 39 -5.09 2.23 11.61
C MET A 39 -3.69 2.22 12.26
N PRO A 40 -2.63 2.62 11.54
CA PRO A 40 -1.29 2.58 12.10
C PRO A 40 -1.19 3.72 13.11
N LEU A 41 -0.84 3.42 14.36
CA LEU A 41 -0.68 4.45 15.39
C LEU A 41 0.50 5.40 15.09
N HIS A 42 1.42 5.01 14.22
CA HIS A 42 2.65 5.76 13.93
C HIS A 42 2.99 5.74 12.44
N TYR A 43 3.07 6.94 11.87
CA TYR A 43 3.59 7.16 10.53
C TYR A 43 5.05 6.69 10.43
N PRO A 44 5.49 6.10 9.31
CA PRO A 44 6.85 5.63 9.18
C PRO A 44 7.81 6.83 9.23
N ARG A 45 8.90 6.70 9.99
CA ARG A 45 9.89 7.78 10.19
C ARG A 45 11.25 7.39 9.60
N TYR A 46 11.22 6.78 8.43
CA TYR A 46 12.42 6.43 7.67
C TYR A 46 12.87 7.61 6.83
N THR A 47 14.19 7.79 6.69
CA THR A 47 14.74 8.77 5.76
C THR A 47 14.62 8.27 4.33
N LYS A 48 14.99 9.11 3.36
CA LYS A 48 15.00 8.69 1.96
C LYS A 48 16.01 7.56 1.72
N GLU A 49 17.19 7.67 2.33
CA GLU A 49 18.27 6.69 2.25
C GLU A 49 17.83 5.34 2.83
N ASP A 50 17.12 5.37 3.97
CA ASP A 50 16.55 4.16 4.58
C ASP A 50 15.61 3.41 3.61
N TYR A 51 14.81 4.12 2.81
CA TYR A 51 13.95 3.50 1.80
C TYR A 51 14.74 2.96 0.61
N GLU A 52 15.77 3.67 0.16
CA GLU A 52 16.61 3.24 -0.96
C GLU A 52 17.37 1.93 -0.64
N GLU A 53 17.79 1.75 0.61
CA GLU A 53 18.45 0.55 1.09
C GLU A 53 17.47 -0.55 1.56
N MET A 54 16.18 -0.24 1.70
CA MET A 54 15.18 -1.16 2.24
C MET A 54 15.01 -2.42 1.39
N GLU A 55 15.07 -3.59 2.02
CA GLU A 55 14.83 -4.87 1.37
C GLU A 55 13.35 -5.05 0.98
N GLU A 56 13.11 -5.86 -0.06
CA GLU A 56 11.77 -6.04 -0.65
C GLU A 56 10.71 -6.49 0.35
N TRP A 57 11.02 -7.52 1.15
CA TRP A 57 10.08 -8.05 2.14
C TRP A 57 9.67 -7.00 3.17
N ARG A 58 10.56 -6.05 3.49
CA ARG A 58 10.28 -4.99 4.47
C ARG A 58 9.37 -3.92 3.86
N LEU A 59 9.52 -3.64 2.57
CA LEU A 59 8.57 -2.81 1.82
C LEU A 59 7.22 -3.50 1.68
N ASP A 60 7.17 -4.81 1.43
CA ASP A 60 5.91 -5.55 1.35
C ASP A 60 5.15 -5.52 2.68
N LEU A 61 5.85 -5.74 3.80
CA LEU A 61 5.25 -5.57 5.13
C LEU A 61 4.77 -4.14 5.38
N LEU A 62 5.60 -3.15 5.06
CA LEU A 62 5.24 -1.73 5.23
C LEU A 62 4.01 -1.37 4.40
N LEU A 63 3.93 -1.78 3.14
CA LEU A 63 2.80 -1.48 2.28
C LEU A 63 1.54 -2.22 2.75
N SER A 64 1.69 -3.49 3.13
CA SER A 64 0.61 -4.31 3.69
C SER A 64 0.02 -3.73 4.99
N ASP A 65 0.86 -3.27 5.92
CA ASP A 65 0.43 -2.64 7.17
C ASP A 65 -0.42 -1.38 6.94
N TYR A 66 -0.22 -0.70 5.80
CA TYR A 66 -0.97 0.48 5.38
C TYR A 66 -2.11 0.17 4.40
N GLY A 67 -2.42 -1.12 4.18
CA GLY A 67 -3.49 -1.55 3.27
C GLY A 67 -3.17 -1.37 1.78
N LEU A 68 -1.89 -1.17 1.43
CA LEU A 68 -1.39 -0.96 0.08
C LEU A 68 -0.97 -2.30 -0.55
N LEU A 69 -1.87 -3.29 -0.51
CA LEU A 69 -1.62 -4.66 -1.00
C LEU A 69 -1.47 -4.75 -2.53
N ALA A 70 -1.93 -3.73 -3.26
CA ALA A 70 -1.82 -3.61 -4.72
C ALA A 70 -0.37 -3.61 -5.24
N PHE A 71 0.62 -3.48 -4.35
CA PHE A 71 2.02 -3.29 -4.69
C PHE A 71 2.87 -4.55 -4.51
N HIS A 72 2.30 -5.68 -4.04
CA HIS A 72 3.07 -6.91 -3.86
C HIS A 72 3.70 -7.43 -5.17
N ASP A 73 3.01 -7.27 -6.31
CA ASP A 73 3.49 -7.73 -7.63
C ASP A 73 4.41 -6.73 -8.35
N ASN A 74 4.68 -5.57 -7.75
CA ASN A 74 5.52 -4.54 -8.34
C ASN A 74 7.01 -4.85 -8.19
N THR A 75 7.84 -4.24 -9.02
CA THR A 75 9.29 -4.35 -8.88
C THR A 75 9.78 -3.67 -7.60
N LEU A 76 10.90 -4.14 -7.02
CA LEU A 76 11.53 -3.51 -5.85
C LEU A 76 11.76 -1.99 -6.02
N HIS A 77 12.16 -1.56 -7.22
CA HIS A 77 12.38 -0.15 -7.50
C HIS A 77 11.08 0.67 -7.41
N GLU A 78 9.98 0.15 -7.96
CA GLU A 78 8.66 0.79 -7.88
C GLU A 78 8.13 0.82 -6.45
N LYS A 79 8.33 -0.25 -5.67
CA LYS A 79 7.97 -0.30 -4.24
C LYS A 79 8.68 0.80 -3.45
N ARG A 80 9.99 0.98 -3.68
CA ARG A 80 10.81 2.04 -3.05
C ARG A 80 10.35 3.43 -3.44
N ALA A 81 10.21 3.69 -4.74
CA ALA A 81 9.76 4.98 -5.25
C ALA A 81 8.38 5.34 -4.65
N PHE A 82 7.49 4.37 -4.59
CA PHE A 82 6.17 4.54 -4.01
C PHE A 82 6.21 4.82 -2.50
N ALA A 83 7.01 4.07 -1.74
CA ALA A 83 7.18 4.28 -0.31
C ALA A 83 7.81 5.65 0.01
N ILE A 84 8.78 6.09 -0.78
CA ILE A 84 9.39 7.43 -0.65
C ILE A 84 8.34 8.51 -0.93
N ASP A 85 7.62 8.43 -2.05
CA ASP A 85 6.63 9.44 -2.41
C ASP A 85 5.44 9.50 -1.43
N THR A 86 5.10 8.35 -0.82
CA THR A 86 3.97 8.24 0.10
C THR A 86 4.36 8.60 1.53
N PHE A 87 5.46 8.04 2.04
CA PHE A 87 5.82 8.08 3.45
C PHE A 87 6.96 9.05 3.78
N LEU A 88 7.66 9.61 2.80
CA LEU A 88 8.65 10.65 3.09
C LEU A 88 7.92 11.97 3.35
N TRP A 89 7.70 12.27 4.62
CA TRP A 89 7.18 13.56 5.02
C TRP A 89 8.30 14.60 4.94
N PRO A 90 8.15 15.72 4.21
CA PRO A 90 9.11 16.81 4.29
C PRO A 90 9.12 17.27 5.74
N HIS A 91 10.27 17.15 6.41
CA HIS A 91 10.43 17.67 7.77
C HIS A 91 9.83 19.08 7.80
N HIS A 92 8.76 19.23 8.58
CA HIS A 92 8.22 20.54 8.90
C HIS A 92 9.40 21.37 9.46
N PRO A 93 9.59 22.61 8.98
CA PRO A 93 10.68 23.47 9.43
C PRO A 93 10.70 23.65 10.94
#